data_AF-A0A7C4VHV6-F1
#
_entry.id   AF-A0A7C4VHV6-F1
#
_cell.length_a   1.000
_cell.length_b   1.000
_cell.length_c   1.000
_cell.angle_alpha   90.00
_cell.angle_beta   90.00
_cell.angle_gamma   90.00
#
_symmetry.space_group_name_H-M   'P 1'
#
loop_
_entity.id
_entity.type
_entity.pdbx_description
1 polymer ?
#
loop_
_entity_poly.entity_id
_entity_poly.type
_entity_poly.pdbx_seq_one_letter_code
_entity_poly.pdbx_strand_id
1 'polypeptide(L)'
;MMRMERRKEIATLKTPYIEFDIVAILLATFSICLFAGGLLSQDQTYVNYSMFYLMFTIAGISLASLIGINVDRTLDRRELMMVLEYGIIGSMLIVIVQTAIFRTGMTSNIATLQIGAIIGGACAEELFFRGGLYNIQTSVYGEKFMFWTLISNNIVFTAFHFAKMKVLFNSINWIYLSAIFVSGIIITMAGVLSKKLSACMMTHMIFNILATMMGGE
;
A
#
# COMPACT_ATOMS: atom_id res chain seq x y z
N MET A 1 21.84 -34.42 -23.99
CA MET A 1 20.73 -33.43 -23.98
C MET A 1 19.87 -33.44 -22.71
N MET A 2 19.72 -34.55 -21.97
CA MET A 2 18.85 -34.66 -20.77
C MET A 2 19.13 -33.73 -19.57
N ARG A 3 20.32 -33.13 -19.44
CA ARG A 3 20.65 -32.28 -18.27
C ARG A 3 20.03 -30.88 -18.33
N MET A 4 19.70 -30.38 -19.53
CA MET A 4 19.08 -29.05 -19.69
C MET A 4 17.56 -29.09 -19.46
N GLU A 5 16.89 -30.18 -19.84
CA GLU A 5 15.45 -30.34 -19.64
C GLU A 5 15.09 -30.49 -18.16
N ARG A 6 15.86 -31.28 -17.39
CA ARG A 6 15.69 -31.33 -15.92
C ARG A 6 15.91 -30.00 -15.22
N ARG A 7 16.80 -29.13 -15.74
CA ARG A 7 17.00 -27.80 -15.15
C ARG A 7 15.82 -26.86 -15.42
N LYS A 8 15.10 -27.03 -16.53
CA LYS A 8 13.85 -26.30 -16.81
C LYS A 8 12.71 -26.81 -15.92
N GLU A 9 12.57 -28.11 -15.73
CA GLU A 9 11.55 -28.68 -14.82
C GLU A 9 11.76 -28.30 -13.35
N ILE A 10 13.00 -28.23 -12.87
CA ILE A 10 13.31 -27.80 -11.48
C ILE A 10 13.10 -26.28 -11.31
N ALA A 11 13.20 -25.49 -12.38
CA ALA A 11 12.91 -24.06 -12.35
C ALA A 11 11.40 -23.77 -12.36
N THR A 12 10.60 -24.62 -13.03
CA THR A 12 9.13 -24.50 -13.06
C THR A 12 8.43 -25.04 -11.82
N LEU A 13 9.11 -25.81 -10.95
CA LEU A 13 8.56 -26.35 -9.71
C LEU A 13 8.90 -25.55 -8.44
N LYS A 14 9.50 -24.36 -8.56
CA LYS A 14 9.89 -23.51 -7.43
C LYS A 14 8.98 -22.29 -7.25
N THR A 15 7.69 -22.49 -7.04
CA THR A 15 6.84 -21.56 -6.26
C THR A 15 5.54 -22.27 -5.89
N PRO A 16 5.22 -22.46 -4.59
CA PRO A 16 4.29 -21.52 -3.96
C PRO A 16 4.49 -21.27 -2.43
N TYR A 17 5.57 -21.72 -1.79
CA TYR A 17 5.67 -21.65 -0.31
C TYR A 17 5.66 -20.21 0.27
N ILE A 18 5.98 -19.21 -0.55
CA ILE A 18 6.04 -17.80 -0.15
C ILE A 18 4.65 -17.16 -0.07
N GLU A 19 3.68 -17.68 -0.82
CA GLU A 19 2.30 -17.18 -0.76
C GLU A 19 1.67 -17.55 0.59
N PHE A 20 1.96 -18.75 1.11
CA PHE A 20 1.42 -19.19 2.38
C PHE A 20 2.02 -18.43 3.56
N ASP A 21 3.34 -18.20 3.57
CA ASP A 21 4.02 -17.48 4.66
C ASP A 21 3.62 -16.00 4.70
N ILE A 22 3.51 -15.32 3.55
CA ILE A 22 3.08 -13.92 3.48
C ILE A 22 1.61 -13.78 3.88
N VAL A 23 0.73 -14.65 3.38
CA VAL A 23 -0.68 -14.65 3.77
C VAL A 23 -0.84 -14.99 5.25
N ALA A 24 -0.05 -15.90 5.80
CA ALA A 24 -0.05 -16.22 7.22
C ALA A 24 0.45 -15.05 8.09
N ILE A 25 1.52 -14.35 7.70
CA ILE A 25 2.00 -13.14 8.38
C ILE A 25 0.93 -12.05 8.34
N LEU A 26 0.29 -11.85 7.19
CA LEU A 26 -0.76 -10.85 7.03
C LEU A 26 -2.02 -11.20 7.82
N LEU A 27 -2.45 -12.47 7.83
CA LEU A 27 -3.56 -12.96 8.65
C LEU A 27 -3.25 -12.89 10.14
N ALA A 28 -2.02 -13.19 10.55
CA ALA A 28 -1.56 -13.05 11.94
C ALA A 28 -1.56 -11.57 12.36
N THR A 29 -1.03 -10.69 11.51
CA THR A 29 -1.00 -9.24 11.76
C THR A 29 -2.43 -8.67 11.80
N PHE A 30 -3.30 -9.09 10.89
CA PHE A 30 -4.73 -8.75 10.88
C PHE A 30 -5.43 -9.23 12.16
N SER A 31 -5.16 -10.47 12.59
CA SER A 31 -5.72 -11.03 13.83
C SER A 31 -5.24 -10.30 15.07
N ILE A 32 -3.97 -9.87 15.10
CA ILE A 32 -3.42 -9.03 16.18
C ILE A 32 -4.10 -7.65 16.20
N CYS A 33 -4.30 -7.02 15.04
CA CYS A 33 -5.03 -5.75 14.96
C CYS A 33 -6.48 -5.89 15.43
N LEU A 34 -7.16 -6.95 15.02
CA LEU A 34 -8.54 -7.23 15.40
C LEU A 34 -8.66 -7.48 16.90
N PHE A 35 -7.74 -8.27 17.47
CA PHE A 35 -7.66 -8.52 18.91
C PHE A 35 -7.39 -7.24 19.70
N ALA A 36 -6.42 -6.42 19.26
CA ALA A 36 -6.11 -5.14 19.89
C ALA A 36 -7.27 -4.14 19.78
N GLY A 37 -8.00 -4.12 18.65
CA GLY A 37 -9.22 -3.33 18.47
C GLY A 37 -10.34 -3.73 19.42
N GLY A 38 -10.51 -5.03 19.67
CA GLY A 38 -11.47 -5.55 20.65
C GLY A 38 -11.16 -5.16 22.10
N LEU A 39 -9.89 -4.86 22.43
CA LEU A 39 -9.50 -4.36 23.75
C LEU A 39 -9.77 -2.86 23.95
N LEU A 40 -9.98 -2.12 22.86
CA LEU A 40 -10.14 -0.67 22.84
C LEU A 40 -11.63 -0.34 22.66
N SER A 41 -12.37 -0.28 23.77
CA SER A 41 -13.84 -0.19 23.77
C SER A 41 -14.43 1.20 23.44
N GLN A 42 -13.62 2.27 23.32
CA GLN A 42 -14.17 3.64 23.16
C GLN A 42 -13.52 4.58 22.14
N ASP A 43 -12.40 4.23 21.47
CA ASP A 43 -11.93 4.99 20.29
C ASP A 43 -11.10 4.09 19.37
N GLN A 44 -11.77 3.51 18.37
CA GLN A 44 -11.20 2.55 17.44
C GLN A 44 -10.67 3.20 16.15
N THR A 45 -10.69 4.53 16.04
CA THR A 45 -10.40 5.23 14.77
C THR A 45 -9.05 4.83 14.17
N TYR A 46 -7.99 4.85 14.99
CA TYR A 46 -6.64 4.48 14.55
C TYR A 46 -6.45 2.98 14.33
N VAL A 47 -7.13 2.13 15.10
CA VAL A 47 -7.09 0.68 14.87
C VAL A 47 -7.82 0.32 13.58
N ASN A 48 -8.94 0.97 13.29
CA ASN A 48 -9.67 0.83 12.03
C ASN A 48 -8.80 1.26 10.85
N TYR A 49 -7.99 2.33 10.98
CA TYR A 49 -6.99 2.68 9.97
C TYR A 49 -5.92 1.60 9.80
N SER A 50 -5.38 1.05 10.88
CA SER A 50 -4.39 -0.04 10.81
C SER A 50 -4.96 -1.30 10.13
N MET A 51 -6.16 -1.72 10.52
CA MET A 51 -6.85 -2.85 9.88
C MET A 51 -7.12 -2.58 8.40
N PHE A 52 -7.58 -1.38 8.07
CA PHE A 52 -7.82 -0.95 6.69
C PHE A 52 -6.52 -1.02 5.87
N TYR A 53 -5.40 -0.48 6.37
CA TYR A 53 -4.11 -0.53 5.68
C TYR A 53 -3.64 -1.97 5.47
N LEU A 54 -3.77 -2.84 6.46
CA LEU A 54 -3.42 -4.26 6.31
C LEU A 54 -4.28 -4.99 5.27
N MET A 55 -5.59 -4.75 5.25
CA MET A 55 -6.46 -5.32 4.22
C MET A 55 -6.07 -4.81 2.83
N PHE A 56 -5.71 -3.54 2.72
CA PHE A 56 -5.29 -2.93 1.46
C PHE A 56 -3.93 -3.48 0.99
N THR A 57 -2.99 -3.71 1.92
CA THR A 57 -1.72 -4.43 1.68
C THR A 57 -1.96 -5.85 1.19
N ILE A 58 -2.86 -6.61 1.83
CA ILE A 58 -3.25 -7.97 1.41
C ILE A 58 -3.84 -7.94 -0.01
N ALA A 59 -4.76 -7.02 -0.27
CA ALA A 59 -5.38 -6.86 -1.58
C ALA A 59 -4.33 -6.51 -2.65
N GLY A 60 -3.39 -5.62 -2.33
CA GLY A 60 -2.31 -5.23 -3.25
C GLY A 60 -1.38 -6.38 -3.60
N ILE A 61 -1.00 -7.20 -2.60
CA ILE A 61 -0.19 -8.41 -2.84
C ILE A 61 -0.97 -9.44 -3.65
N SER A 62 -2.26 -9.62 -3.35
CA SER A 62 -3.11 -10.55 -4.09
C SER A 62 -3.26 -10.13 -5.56
N LEU A 63 -3.39 -8.83 -5.82
CA LEU A 63 -3.40 -8.29 -7.18
C LEU A 63 -2.03 -8.48 -7.87
N ALA A 64 -0.92 -8.23 -7.16
CA ALA A 64 0.41 -8.45 -7.69
C ALA A 64 0.69 -9.94 -7.98
N SER A 65 0.16 -10.86 -7.17
CA SER A 65 0.35 -12.31 -7.36
C SER A 65 -0.49 -12.88 -8.52
N LEU A 66 -1.64 -12.28 -8.83
CA LEU A 66 -2.43 -12.65 -10.03
C LEU A 66 -1.65 -12.42 -11.35
N ILE A 67 -0.63 -11.57 -11.34
CA ILE A 67 0.29 -11.34 -12.47
C ILE A 67 1.34 -12.46 -12.59
N GLY A 68 1.35 -13.43 -11.67
CA GLY A 68 2.18 -14.64 -11.67
C GLY A 68 1.96 -15.61 -12.85
N ILE A 69 1.16 -15.23 -13.84
CA ILE A 69 1.02 -15.93 -15.12
C ILE A 69 1.66 -15.04 -16.20
N ASN A 70 2.95 -15.25 -16.48
CA ASN A 70 3.65 -14.82 -17.71
C ASN A 70 4.17 -13.38 -17.90
N VAL A 71 4.44 -12.57 -16.85
CA VAL A 71 5.12 -11.28 -17.10
C VAL A 71 6.49 -11.20 -16.43
N ASP A 72 7.51 -11.39 -17.26
CA ASP A 72 8.94 -11.18 -17.04
C ASP A 72 9.29 -9.67 -16.80
N ARG A 73 8.48 -8.95 -16.01
CA ARG A 73 8.65 -7.50 -15.76
C ARG A 73 8.75 -7.14 -14.28
N THR A 74 10.00 -7.06 -13.84
CA THR A 74 10.65 -5.87 -13.23
C THR A 74 10.22 -5.33 -11.88
N LEU A 75 9.38 -5.99 -11.08
CA LEU A 75 9.33 -5.65 -9.65
C LEU A 75 10.19 -6.65 -8.88
N ASP A 76 11.38 -6.20 -8.45
CA ASP A 76 12.29 -7.03 -7.66
C ASP A 76 11.53 -7.51 -6.42
N ARG A 77 11.45 -8.82 -6.24
CA ARG A 77 10.80 -9.44 -5.09
C ARG A 77 11.33 -8.89 -3.77
N ARG A 78 12.61 -8.49 -3.72
CA ARG A 78 13.20 -7.83 -2.54
C ARG A 78 12.55 -6.49 -2.26
N GLU A 79 12.22 -5.71 -3.29
CA GLU A 79 11.50 -4.45 -3.11
C GLU A 79 10.06 -4.67 -2.66
N LEU A 80 9.37 -5.66 -3.24
CA LEU A 80 8.01 -6.00 -2.83
C LEU A 80 7.96 -6.40 -1.34
N MET A 81 8.88 -7.25 -0.92
CA MET A 81 9.00 -7.67 0.48
C MET A 81 9.35 -6.51 1.41
N MET A 82 10.25 -5.62 1.00
CA MET A 82 10.61 -4.44 1.77
C MET A 82 9.42 -3.50 1.99
N VAL A 83 8.65 -3.19 0.94
CA VAL A 83 7.46 -2.32 1.05
C VAL A 83 6.37 -2.99 1.89
N LEU A 84 6.21 -4.31 1.77
CA LEU A 84 5.33 -5.10 2.63
C LEU A 84 5.74 -5.02 4.11
N GLU A 85 7.02 -5.22 4.41
CA GLU A 85 7.56 -5.11 5.77
C GLU A 85 7.30 -3.72 6.35
N TYR A 86 7.53 -2.65 5.58
CA TYR A 86 7.22 -1.29 6.02
C TYR A 86 5.72 -1.06 6.23
N GLY A 87 4.85 -1.64 5.40
CA GLY A 87 3.40 -1.59 5.59
C GLY A 87 2.95 -2.28 6.88
N ILE A 88 3.51 -3.46 7.18
CA ILE A 88 3.25 -4.18 8.43
C ILE A 88 3.77 -3.39 9.63
N ILE A 89 5.01 -2.90 9.58
CA ILE A 89 5.63 -2.12 10.66
C ILE A 89 4.82 -0.85 10.93
N GLY A 90 4.48 -0.07 9.89
CA GLY A 90 3.67 1.14 10.02
C GLY A 90 2.30 0.86 10.64
N SER A 91 1.62 -0.19 10.18
CA SER A 91 0.31 -0.61 10.72
C SER A 91 0.41 -1.08 12.18
N MET A 92 1.48 -1.81 12.53
CA MET A 92 1.74 -2.27 13.90
C MET A 92 2.11 -1.14 14.86
N LEU A 93 2.87 -0.15 14.41
CA LEU A 93 3.20 1.04 15.21
C LEU A 93 1.93 1.75 15.68
N ILE A 94 0.93 1.91 14.80
CA ILE A 94 -0.36 2.51 15.15
C ILE A 94 -1.03 1.74 16.29
N VAL A 95 -1.08 0.41 16.20
CA VAL A 95 -1.76 -0.44 17.20
C VAL A 95 -1.01 -0.45 18.54
N ILE A 96 0.31 -0.60 18.53
CA ILE A 96 1.14 -0.62 19.74
C ILE A 96 1.02 0.72 20.47
N VAL A 97 1.14 1.82 19.75
CA VAL A 97 1.08 3.17 20.32
C VAL A 97 -0.33 3.46 20.86
N GLN A 98 -1.39 3.13 20.11
CA GLN A 98 -2.76 3.32 20.58
C GLN A 98 -3.06 2.49 21.84
N THR A 99 -2.59 1.24 21.88
CA THR A 99 -2.73 0.37 23.05
C THR A 99 -1.97 0.93 24.26
N ALA A 100 -0.76 1.46 24.04
CA ALA A 100 0.03 2.10 25.09
C ALA A 100 -0.65 3.36 25.64
N ILE A 101 -1.12 4.25 24.77
CA ILE A 101 -1.90 5.46 25.14
C ILE A 101 -3.05 5.09 26.05
N PHE A 102 -3.85 4.08 25.65
CA PHE A 102 -5.00 3.66 26.44
C PHE A 102 -4.61 3.12 27.82
N ARG A 103 -3.52 2.36 27.92
CA ARG A 103 -3.07 1.78 29.19
C ARG A 103 -2.41 2.78 30.13
N THR A 104 -1.74 3.81 29.62
CA THR A 104 -0.98 4.76 30.44
C THR A 104 -1.68 6.11 30.61
N GLY A 105 -2.76 6.38 29.85
CA GLY A 105 -3.46 7.67 29.84
C GLY A 105 -2.65 8.81 29.23
N MET A 106 -1.54 8.52 28.55
CA MET A 106 -0.65 9.55 27.97
C MET A 106 -1.21 10.08 26.65
N THR A 107 -1.49 11.39 26.58
CA THR A 107 -2.01 12.07 25.39
C THR A 107 -0.94 12.48 24.37
N SER A 108 0.35 12.43 24.72
CA SER A 108 1.45 13.01 23.93
C SER A 108 1.92 12.20 22.72
N ASN A 109 1.26 11.09 22.37
CA ASN A 109 1.72 10.16 21.32
C ASN A 109 1.03 10.34 19.95
N ILE A 110 0.28 11.42 19.75
CA ILE A 110 -0.43 11.72 18.48
C ILE A 110 0.55 11.81 17.30
N ALA A 111 1.72 12.42 17.49
CA ALA A 111 2.73 12.52 16.44
C ALA A 111 3.23 11.13 15.98
N THR A 112 3.41 10.17 16.90
CA THR A 112 3.83 8.81 16.56
C THR A 112 2.72 8.05 15.83
N LEU A 113 1.45 8.26 16.20
CA LEU A 113 0.30 7.72 15.47
C LEU A 113 0.22 8.27 14.04
N GLN A 114 0.47 9.58 13.85
CA GLN A 114 0.51 10.21 12.54
C GLN A 114 1.65 9.65 11.68
N ILE A 115 2.84 9.45 12.23
CA ILE A 115 3.97 8.82 11.52
C ILE A 115 3.62 7.39 11.10
N GLY A 116 3.02 6.60 12.01
CA GLY A 116 2.54 5.25 11.70
C GLY A 116 1.50 5.24 10.58
N ALA A 117 0.55 6.18 10.60
CA ALA A 117 -0.46 6.33 9.56
C ALA A 117 0.12 6.77 8.21
N ILE A 118 1.11 7.68 8.21
CA ILE A 118 1.81 8.11 7.00
C ILE A 118 2.55 6.94 6.35
N ILE A 119 3.33 6.18 7.14
CA ILE A 119 4.10 5.03 6.64
C ILE A 119 3.16 3.91 6.21
N GLY A 120 2.25 3.48 7.09
CA GLY A 120 1.33 2.38 6.85
C GLY A 120 0.40 2.66 5.66
N GLY A 121 -0.17 3.87 5.60
CA GLY A 121 -1.02 4.31 4.50
C GLY A 121 -0.29 4.37 3.17
N ALA A 122 0.88 5.01 3.11
CA ALA A 122 1.67 5.09 1.88
C ALA A 122 2.07 3.69 1.38
N CYS A 123 2.56 2.81 2.25
CA CYS A 123 2.96 1.45 1.84
C CYS A 123 1.78 0.63 1.31
N ALA A 124 0.66 0.66 2.03
CA ALA A 124 -0.53 -0.09 1.66
C ALA A 124 -1.10 0.40 0.32
N GLU A 125 -1.22 1.71 0.15
CA GLU A 125 -1.75 2.29 -1.08
C GLU A 125 -0.80 2.07 -2.28
N GLU A 126 0.51 2.21 -2.10
CA GLU A 126 1.45 1.95 -3.20
C GLU A 126 1.51 0.48 -3.61
N LEU A 127 1.45 -0.46 -2.66
CA LEU A 127 1.34 -1.89 -2.99
C LEU A 127 0.08 -2.18 -3.81
N PHE A 128 -1.05 -1.60 -3.45
CA PHE A 128 -2.30 -1.82 -4.17
C PHE A 128 -2.31 -1.15 -5.55
N PHE A 129 -2.08 0.16 -5.61
CA PHE A 129 -2.25 0.93 -6.83
C PHE A 129 -1.08 0.76 -7.80
N ARG A 130 0.17 0.75 -7.32
CA ARG A 130 1.36 0.73 -8.18
C ARG A 130 1.97 -0.67 -8.27
N GLY A 131 1.99 -1.40 -7.17
CA GLY A 131 2.42 -2.81 -7.13
C GLY A 131 1.44 -3.77 -7.80
N GLY A 132 0.14 -3.57 -7.59
CA GLY A 132 -0.94 -4.41 -8.12
C GLY A 132 -1.60 -3.81 -9.38
N LEU A 133 -2.51 -2.86 -9.20
CA LEU A 133 -3.42 -2.38 -10.24
C LEU A 133 -2.72 -1.86 -11.49
N TYR A 134 -1.74 -0.96 -11.34
CA TYR A 134 -0.98 -0.40 -12.46
C TYR A 134 -0.26 -1.49 -13.27
N ASN A 135 0.33 -2.48 -12.58
CA ASN A 135 1.01 -3.58 -13.23
C ASN A 135 0.02 -4.50 -13.98
N ILE A 136 -1.16 -4.78 -13.41
CA ILE A 136 -2.24 -5.50 -14.10
C ILE A 136 -2.63 -4.75 -15.37
N GLN A 137 -2.97 -3.46 -15.25
CA GLN A 137 -3.39 -2.66 -16.39
C GLN A 137 -2.31 -2.60 -17.47
N THR A 138 -1.04 -2.49 -17.09
CA THR A 138 0.09 -2.48 -18.02
C THR A 138 0.27 -3.84 -18.69
N SER A 139 0.00 -4.93 -17.98
CA SER A 139 0.05 -6.29 -18.55
C SER A 139 -1.05 -6.53 -19.58
N VAL A 140 -2.25 -5.98 -19.34
CA VAL A 140 -3.43 -6.12 -20.22
C VAL A 140 -3.33 -5.22 -21.44
N TYR A 141 -3.00 -3.94 -21.25
CA TYR A 141 -2.99 -2.96 -22.35
C TYR A 141 -1.65 -2.92 -23.10
N GLY A 142 -0.55 -3.37 -22.47
CA GLY A 142 0.80 -3.31 -23.01
C GLY A 142 1.46 -1.93 -22.91
N GLU A 143 2.78 -1.88 -23.12
CA GLU A 143 3.59 -0.65 -22.98
C GLU A 143 3.19 0.48 -23.93
N LYS A 144 2.64 0.15 -25.09
CA LYS A 144 2.18 1.15 -26.06
C LYS A 144 1.09 2.06 -25.48
N PHE A 145 0.39 1.60 -24.44
CA PHE A 145 -0.68 2.33 -23.77
C PHE A 145 -0.29 2.80 -22.36
N MET A 146 1.01 2.87 -22.04
CA MET A 146 1.52 3.25 -20.71
C MET A 146 0.96 4.59 -20.20
N PHE A 147 0.80 5.58 -21.08
CA PHE A 147 0.19 6.87 -20.72
C PHE A 147 -1.26 6.68 -20.24
N TRP A 148 -2.08 5.90 -20.97
CA TRP A 148 -3.47 5.65 -20.61
C TRP A 148 -3.60 4.81 -19.35
N THR A 149 -2.71 3.84 -19.15
CA THR A 149 -2.62 3.07 -17.90
C THR A 149 -2.28 3.95 -16.71
N LEU A 150 -1.36 4.90 -16.89
CA LEU A 150 -1.04 5.88 -15.85
C LEU A 150 -2.27 6.74 -15.52
N ILE A 151 -2.97 7.26 -16.52
CA ILE A 151 -4.17 8.09 -16.30
C ILE A 151 -5.26 7.28 -15.61
N SER A 152 -5.57 6.07 -16.08
CA SER A 152 -6.65 5.24 -15.52
C SER A 152 -6.35 4.78 -14.09
N ASN A 153 -5.12 4.37 -13.77
CA ASN A 153 -4.72 4.04 -12.41
C ASN A 153 -4.94 5.23 -11.45
N ASN A 154 -4.58 6.44 -11.89
CA ASN A 154 -4.71 7.63 -11.06
C ASN A 154 -6.15 8.13 -10.95
N ILE A 155 -7.02 7.87 -11.94
CA ILE A 155 -8.46 8.07 -11.79
C ILE A 155 -9.01 7.17 -10.68
N VAL A 156 -8.62 5.88 -10.64
CA VAL A 156 -9.07 4.96 -9.58
C VAL A 156 -8.51 5.39 -8.22
N PHE A 157 -7.25 5.81 -8.15
CA PHE A 157 -6.63 6.35 -6.93
C PHE A 157 -7.37 7.58 -6.38
N THR A 158 -7.73 8.53 -7.25
CA THR A 158 -8.51 9.71 -6.89
C THR A 158 -9.93 9.36 -6.49
N ALA A 159 -10.59 8.45 -7.21
CA ALA A 159 -11.95 7.99 -6.89
C ALA A 159 -12.00 7.29 -5.52
N PHE A 160 -10.97 6.53 -5.18
CA PHE A 160 -10.81 5.93 -3.87
C PHE A 160 -10.72 6.98 -2.74
N HIS A 161 -9.96 8.05 -2.95
CA HIS A 161 -9.91 9.16 -1.99
C HIS A 161 -11.21 9.95 -1.91
N PHE A 162 -11.88 10.14 -3.06
CA PHE A 162 -13.22 10.72 -3.11
C PHE A 162 -14.22 9.91 -2.26
N ALA A 163 -14.20 8.59 -2.35
CA ALA A 163 -15.05 7.71 -1.54
C ALA A 163 -14.76 7.78 -0.03
N LYS A 164 -13.53 8.15 0.37
CA LYS A 164 -13.14 8.37 1.77
C LYS A 164 -13.64 9.72 2.33
N MET A 165 -13.97 10.69 1.47
CA MET A 165 -14.44 12.00 1.93
C MET A 165 -15.86 11.92 2.49
N LYS A 166 -16.04 12.34 3.74
CA LYS A 166 -17.35 12.31 4.43
C LYS A 166 -18.29 13.47 4.07
N VAL A 167 -17.82 14.52 3.40
CA VAL A 167 -18.59 15.76 3.17
C VAL A 167 -18.77 16.06 1.68
N LEU A 168 -20.00 16.43 1.31
CA LEU A 168 -20.47 16.69 -0.05
C LEU A 168 -19.67 17.77 -0.81
N PHE A 169 -19.69 17.61 -2.14
CA PHE A 169 -19.15 18.45 -3.20
C PHE A 169 -19.17 19.97 -2.90
N ASN A 170 -18.06 20.49 -2.40
CA ASN A 170 -17.76 21.92 -2.41
C ASN A 170 -16.51 22.17 -3.29
N SER A 171 -16.25 23.44 -3.63
CA SER A 171 -15.12 23.82 -4.50
C SER A 171 -13.76 23.42 -3.92
N ILE A 172 -13.63 23.40 -2.60
CA ILE A 172 -12.40 23.00 -1.88
C ILE A 172 -12.10 21.51 -2.10
N ASN A 173 -13.13 20.66 -2.06
CA ASN A 173 -12.98 19.23 -2.30
C ASN A 173 -12.47 18.94 -3.73
N TRP A 174 -12.92 19.69 -4.74
CA TRP A 174 -12.43 19.53 -6.12
C TRP A 174 -10.96 19.90 -6.28
N ILE A 175 -10.51 20.95 -5.60
CA ILE A 175 -9.09 21.34 -5.57
C ILE A 175 -8.27 20.21 -4.93
N TYR A 176 -8.73 19.68 -3.81
CA TYR A 176 -8.05 18.58 -3.12
C TYR A 176 -8.01 17.29 -3.97
N LEU A 177 -9.11 16.92 -4.63
CA LEU A 177 -9.13 15.77 -5.55
C LEU A 177 -8.20 15.97 -6.75
N SER A 178 -8.10 17.19 -7.27
CA SER A 178 -7.17 17.53 -8.34
C SER A 178 -5.72 17.40 -7.86
N ALA A 179 -5.43 17.84 -6.63
CA ALA A 179 -4.13 17.64 -6.01
C ALA A 179 -3.80 16.15 -5.83
N ILE A 180 -4.74 15.32 -5.35
CA ILE A 180 -4.57 13.86 -5.27
C ILE A 180 -4.26 13.26 -6.64
N PHE A 181 -5.00 13.67 -7.68
CA PHE A 181 -4.80 13.17 -9.03
C PHE A 181 -3.38 13.49 -9.55
N VAL A 182 -2.96 14.75 -9.41
CA VAL A 182 -1.63 15.21 -9.84
C VAL A 182 -0.52 14.52 -9.02
N SER A 183 -0.66 14.45 -7.70
CA SER A 183 0.29 13.73 -6.83
C SER A 183 0.36 12.25 -7.21
N GLY A 184 -0.77 11.62 -7.50
CA GLY A 184 -0.83 10.23 -7.96
C GLY A 184 -0.05 10.02 -9.26
N ILE A 185 -0.16 10.94 -10.22
CA ILE A 185 0.63 10.91 -11.46
C ILE A 185 2.13 10.99 -11.14
N ILE A 186 2.54 11.93 -10.29
CA ILE A 186 3.95 12.11 -9.90
C ILE A 186 4.50 10.85 -9.22
N ILE A 187 3.75 10.28 -8.28
CA ILE A 187 4.09 9.04 -7.58
C ILE A 187 4.25 7.88 -8.58
N THR A 188 3.30 7.74 -9.51
CA THR A 188 3.35 6.69 -10.53
C THR A 188 4.56 6.87 -11.45
N MET A 189 4.86 8.10 -11.87
CA MET A 189 6.04 8.41 -12.67
C MET A 189 7.35 8.15 -11.94
N ALA A 190 7.42 8.43 -10.63
CA ALA A 190 8.58 8.09 -9.81
C ALA A 190 8.87 6.58 -9.86
N GLY A 191 7.83 5.74 -9.78
CA GLY A 191 7.93 4.30 -9.97
C GLY A 191 8.38 3.88 -11.35
N VAL A 192 7.76 4.44 -12.39
CA VAL A 192 8.09 4.12 -13.80
C VAL A 192 9.53 4.47 -14.15
N LEU A 193 9.99 5.67 -13.76
CA LEU A 193 11.34 6.15 -14.08
C LEU A 193 12.42 5.40 -13.30
N SER A 194 12.18 5.12 -12.02
CA SER A 194 13.13 4.40 -11.17
C SER A 194 13.09 2.88 -11.36
N LYS A 195 11.98 2.36 -11.91
CA LYS A 195 11.59 0.94 -11.89
C LYS A 195 11.54 0.38 -10.47
N LYS A 196 11.15 1.20 -9.50
CA LYS A 196 11.14 0.84 -8.09
C LYS A 196 9.85 1.23 -7.39
N LEU A 197 9.26 0.29 -6.66
CA LEU A 197 8.08 0.56 -5.83
C LEU A 197 8.45 1.40 -4.60
N SER A 198 9.69 1.25 -4.13
CA SER A 198 10.26 2.06 -3.05
C SER A 198 10.29 3.56 -3.39
N ALA A 199 10.49 3.92 -4.65
CA ALA A 199 10.41 5.30 -5.10
C ALA A 199 8.99 5.86 -5.00
N CYS A 200 7.98 5.09 -5.42
CA CYS A 200 6.57 5.48 -5.26
C CYS A 200 6.26 5.74 -3.79
N MET A 201 6.65 4.80 -2.91
CA MET A 201 6.42 4.87 -1.47
C MET A 201 7.05 6.12 -0.86
N MET A 202 8.32 6.39 -1.15
CA MET A 202 9.02 7.57 -0.62
C MET A 202 8.40 8.87 -1.13
N THR A 203 8.04 8.94 -2.42
CA THR A 203 7.36 10.11 -2.98
C THR A 203 5.98 10.33 -2.33
N HIS A 204 5.22 9.26 -2.11
CA HIS A 204 3.93 9.33 -1.42
C HIS A 204 4.11 9.80 0.03
N MET A 205 5.06 9.25 0.77
CA MET A 205 5.37 9.70 2.13
C MET A 205 5.74 11.19 2.17
N ILE A 206 6.55 11.69 1.21
CA ILE A 206 6.88 13.12 1.11
C ILE A 206 5.61 13.95 0.90
N PHE A 207 4.70 13.55 0.01
CA PHE A 207 3.43 14.26 -0.18
C PHE A 207 2.57 14.26 1.09
N ASN A 208 2.49 13.15 1.81
CA ASN A 208 1.74 13.08 3.07
C ASN A 208 2.35 13.96 4.15
N ILE A 209 3.69 14.01 4.26
CA ILE A 209 4.39 14.91 5.19
C ILE A 209 4.12 16.36 4.82
N LEU A 210 4.28 16.74 3.54
CA LEU A 210 4.01 18.10 3.07
C LEU A 210 2.55 18.50 3.32
N ALA A 211 1.59 17.62 3.03
CA ALA A 211 0.18 17.86 3.30
C ALA A 211 -0.10 18.06 4.79
N THR A 212 0.53 17.26 5.65
CA THR A 212 0.43 17.40 7.12
C THR A 212 1.03 18.72 7.60
N MET A 213 2.18 19.14 7.04
CA MET A 213 2.83 20.40 7.40
C MET A 213 2.08 21.64 6.91
N MET A 214 1.43 21.56 5.74
CA MET A 214 0.73 22.69 5.12
C MET A 214 -0.73 22.83 5.55
N GLY A 215 -1.38 21.72 5.90
CA GLY A 215 -2.79 21.68 6.31
C GLY A 215 -3.00 21.75 7.81
N GLY A 216 -2.03 22.27 8.58
CA GLY A 216 -1.96 22.22 10.04
C GLY A 216 -3.29 22.41 10.76
N GLU A 217 -3.91 21.27 11.11
CA GLU A 217 -4.77 21.06 12.27
C GLU A 217 -3.96 20.29 13.32
#